data_AF-A0A7C3QNC7-F1
#
_entry.id   AF-A0A7C3QNC7-F1
#
_cell.length_a   1.000
_cell.length_b   1.000
_cell.length_c   1.000
_cell.angle_alpha   90.00
_cell.angle_beta   90.00
_cell.angle_gamma   90.00
#
_symmetry.space_group_name_H-M   'P 1'
#
loop_
_entity.id
_entity.type
_entity.pdbx_description
1 polymer ?
#
loop_
_entity_poly.entity_id
_entity_poly.type
_entity_poly.pdbx_seq_one_letter_code
_entity_poly.pdbx_strand_id
1 'polypeptide(L)'
;MTKRSKKPKPPFPPRFTKAFELLCQGVPKPVIAQVTGYSMRSIYRNLAKPEVKQLMVQIAKETVAEAAPRAALKLTELMAQTDSKKVSLEAVQHILGTAGIRPAPASSVVNLNFVPPMPSRGTITDNMSDDEVREIEAEWAAYARAGGVGYLVCLRDRYEQIPVRKAIEAKPVEGQTE
;
A
#
# COMPACT_ATOMS: atom_id res chain seq x y z
N MET A 1 22.15 -52.79 -34.95
CA MET A 1 21.31 -51.77 -35.63
C MET A 1 20.96 -50.67 -34.63
N THR A 2 21.69 -49.55 -34.65
CA THR A 2 21.44 -48.41 -33.75
C THR A 2 20.26 -47.59 -34.29
N LYS A 3 19.22 -47.44 -33.47
CA LYS A 3 18.04 -46.62 -33.81
C LYS A 3 18.48 -45.17 -33.95
N ARG A 4 18.49 -44.63 -35.19
CA ARG A 4 18.71 -43.19 -35.45
C ARG A 4 17.70 -42.39 -34.62
N SER A 5 18.17 -41.62 -33.65
CA SER A 5 17.31 -40.70 -32.90
C SER A 5 16.72 -39.70 -33.90
N LYS A 6 15.39 -39.63 -33.96
CA LYS A 6 14.71 -38.62 -34.77
C LYS A 6 15.01 -37.27 -34.12
N LYS A 7 15.73 -36.39 -34.84
CA LYS A 7 15.93 -35.00 -34.41
C LYS A 7 14.56 -34.41 -34.03
N PRO A 8 14.45 -33.65 -32.93
CA PRO A 8 13.21 -32.99 -32.58
C PRO A 8 12.77 -32.16 -33.77
N LYS A 9 11.53 -32.39 -34.24
CA LYS A 9 10.98 -31.56 -35.32
C LYS A 9 10.96 -30.12 -34.80
N PRO A 10 11.42 -29.14 -35.60
CA PRO A 10 11.28 -27.75 -35.21
C PRO A 10 9.79 -27.47 -34.94
N PRO A 11 9.46 -26.67 -33.92
CA PRO A 11 8.07 -26.40 -33.54
C PRO A 11 7.29 -25.70 -34.67
N PHE A 12 7.97 -25.21 -35.70
CA PHE A 12 7.36 -24.51 -36.83
C PHE A 12 7.84 -25.04 -38.19
N PRO A 13 7.05 -24.83 -39.25
CA PRO A 13 7.54 -24.93 -40.62
C PRO A 13 8.73 -23.98 -40.81
N PRO A 14 9.80 -24.37 -41.53
CA PRO A 14 11.01 -23.56 -41.69
C PRO A 14 10.75 -22.15 -42.27
N ARG A 15 9.69 -22.00 -43.08
CA ARG A 15 9.28 -20.70 -43.61
C ARG A 15 8.70 -19.75 -42.55
N PHE A 16 8.05 -20.28 -41.51
CA PHE A 16 7.48 -19.46 -40.44
C PHE A 16 8.54 -18.95 -39.46
N THR A 17 9.68 -19.63 -39.35
CA THR A 17 10.81 -19.21 -38.50
C THR A 17 11.28 -17.80 -38.84
N LYS A 18 11.46 -17.49 -40.13
CA LYS A 18 11.85 -16.14 -40.59
C LYS A 18 10.79 -15.08 -40.28
N ALA A 19 9.51 -15.42 -40.43
CA ALA A 19 8.42 -14.51 -40.05
C ALA A 19 8.37 -14.27 -38.53
N PHE A 20 8.68 -15.30 -37.75
CA PHE A 20 8.72 -15.24 -36.29
C PHE A 20 9.91 -14.43 -35.76
N GLU A 21 11.09 -14.56 -36.37
CA GLU A 21 12.26 -13.74 -36.05
C GLU A 21 11.98 -12.25 -36.28
N LEU A 22 11.39 -11.89 -37.43
CA LEU A 22 11.00 -10.51 -37.73
C LEU A 22 9.94 -9.98 -36.76
N LEU A 23 9.02 -10.84 -36.30
CA LEU A 23 8.06 -10.47 -35.26
C LEU A 23 8.74 -10.15 -33.93
N CYS A 24 9.74 -10.94 -33.53
CA CYS A 24 10.51 -10.70 -32.31
C CYS A 24 11.34 -9.40 -32.38
N GLN A 25 11.75 -8.99 -33.58
CA GLN A 25 12.43 -7.72 -33.83
C GLN A 25 11.48 -6.51 -33.87
N GLY A 26 10.17 -6.70 -33.69
CA GLY A 26 9.18 -5.62 -33.69
C GLY A 26 8.74 -5.15 -35.08
N VAL A 27 9.07 -5.89 -36.14
CA VAL A 27 8.64 -5.54 -37.50
C VAL A 27 7.11 -5.66 -37.61
N PRO A 28 6.41 -4.67 -38.18
CA PRO A 28 4.96 -4.73 -38.31
C PRO A 28 4.51 -5.86 -39.24
N LYS A 29 3.46 -6.57 -38.85
CA LYS A 29 2.96 -7.78 -39.53
C LYS A 29 2.70 -7.62 -41.04
N PRO A 30 2.17 -6.48 -41.54
CA PRO A 30 2.00 -6.26 -42.98
C PRO A 30 3.34 -6.31 -43.75
N VAL A 31 4.41 -5.76 -43.18
CA VAL A 31 5.75 -5.78 -43.77
C VAL A 31 6.30 -7.20 -43.75
N ILE A 32 6.09 -7.94 -42.66
CA ILE A 32 6.49 -9.36 -42.57
C ILE A 32 5.79 -10.20 -43.63
N ALA A 33 4.49 -10.00 -43.84
CA ALA A 33 3.70 -10.68 -44.87
C ALA A 33 4.29 -10.46 -46.28
N GLN A 34 4.69 -9.23 -46.59
CA GLN A 34 5.35 -8.89 -47.86
C GLN A 34 6.73 -9.56 -48.00
N VAL A 35 7.58 -9.49 -46.96
CA VAL A 35 8.95 -10.01 -47.00
C VAL A 35 9.01 -11.54 -47.02
N THR A 36 8.05 -12.21 -46.37
CA THR A 36 8.06 -13.67 -46.20
C THR A 36 7.12 -14.40 -47.15
N GLY A 37 6.28 -13.68 -47.90
CA GLY A 37 5.27 -14.24 -48.79
C GLY A 37 4.12 -14.94 -48.06
N TYR A 38 4.02 -14.78 -46.74
CA TYR A 38 2.89 -15.31 -45.97
C TYR A 38 1.69 -14.39 -46.07
N SER A 39 0.48 -14.96 -46.18
CA SER A 39 -0.73 -14.19 -45.96
C SER A 39 -0.85 -13.79 -44.48
N MET A 40 -1.36 -12.58 -44.22
CA MET A 40 -1.63 -12.10 -42.86
C MET A 40 -2.47 -13.09 -42.05
N ARG A 41 -3.51 -13.69 -42.66
CA ARG A 41 -4.34 -14.73 -42.02
C ARG A 41 -3.54 -15.95 -41.58
N SER A 42 -2.55 -16.36 -42.38
CA SER A 42 -1.66 -17.48 -42.04
C SER A 42 -0.72 -17.13 -40.89
N ILE A 43 -0.23 -15.89 -40.83
CA ILE A 43 0.59 -15.40 -39.71
C ILE A 43 -0.22 -15.45 -38.42
N TYR A 44 -1.43 -14.86 -38.40
CA TYR A 44 -2.32 -14.90 -37.23
C TYR A 44 -2.66 -16.33 -36.80
N ARG A 45 -2.98 -17.21 -37.75
CA ARG A 45 -3.29 -18.62 -37.43
C ARG A 45 -2.11 -19.34 -36.79
N ASN A 46 -0.88 -19.08 -37.24
CA ASN A 46 0.30 -19.68 -36.64
C ASN A 46 0.59 -19.09 -35.27
N LEU A 47 0.47 -17.78 -35.07
CA LEU A 47 0.63 -17.15 -33.75
C LEU A 47 -0.40 -17.60 -32.72
N ALA A 48 -1.59 -18.03 -33.17
CA ALA A 48 -2.62 -18.57 -32.29
C ALA A 48 -2.26 -19.95 -31.72
N LYS A 49 -1.29 -20.68 -32.31
CA LYS A 49 -0.91 -22.03 -31.87
C LYS A 49 -0.28 -22.00 -30.46
N PRO A 50 -0.61 -22.98 -29.61
CA PRO A 50 -0.13 -23.01 -28.22
C PRO A 50 1.40 -23.10 -28.13
N GLU A 51 2.03 -23.90 -28.99
CA GLU A 51 3.49 -24.07 -29.05
C GLU A 51 4.21 -22.75 -29.37
N VAL A 52 3.65 -21.95 -30.30
CA VAL A 52 4.20 -20.63 -30.66
C VAL A 52 4.05 -19.65 -29.49
N LYS A 53 2.90 -19.65 -28.82
CA LYS A 53 2.68 -18.80 -27.63
C LYS A 53 3.65 -19.14 -26.51
N GLN A 54 3.87 -20.44 -26.25
CA GLN A 54 4.84 -20.87 -25.25
C GLN A 54 6.26 -20.43 -25.60
N LEU A 55 6.67 -20.57 -26.86
CA LEU A 55 7.98 -20.08 -27.29
C LEU A 55 8.09 -18.56 -27.13
N MET A 56 7.06 -17.79 -27.51
CA MET A 56 7.07 -16.34 -27.30
C MET A 56 7.23 -15.97 -25.83
N VAL A 57 6.56 -16.68 -24.92
CA VAL A 57 6.71 -16.46 -23.48
C VAL A 57 8.13 -16.81 -23.03
N GLN A 58 8.71 -17.90 -23.52
CA GLN A 58 10.08 -18.28 -23.20
C GLN A 58 11.09 -17.21 -23.66
N ILE A 59 10.99 -16.78 -24.92
CA ILE A 59 11.86 -15.73 -25.47
C ILE A 59 11.67 -14.43 -24.68
N ALA A 60 10.44 -14.05 -24.35
CA ALA A 60 10.19 -12.86 -23.54
C ALA A 60 10.87 -12.95 -22.17
N LYS A 61 10.84 -14.13 -21.51
CA LYS A 61 11.55 -14.34 -20.25
C LYS A 61 13.06 -14.22 -20.41
N GLU A 62 13.62 -14.81 -21.46
CA GLU A 62 15.06 -14.73 -21.78
C GLU A 62 15.47 -13.28 -22.05
N THR A 63 14.72 -12.54 -22.86
CA THR A 63 14.97 -11.12 -23.13
C THR A 63 14.88 -10.26 -21.86
N VAL A 64 13.89 -10.52 -21.00
CA VAL A 64 13.77 -9.81 -19.72
C VAL A 64 14.95 -10.14 -18.80
N ALA A 65 15.39 -11.41 -18.75
CA ALA A 65 16.53 -11.81 -17.95
C ALA A 65 17.83 -11.15 -18.43
N GLU A 66 18.04 -11.05 -19.75
CA GLU A 66 19.17 -10.33 -20.34
C GLU A 66 19.15 -8.82 -20.06
N ALA A 67 17.96 -8.22 -20.04
CA ALA A 67 17.77 -6.80 -19.75
C ALA A 67 17.82 -6.46 -18.26
N ALA A 68 17.54 -7.41 -17.38
CA ALA A 68 17.48 -7.25 -15.93
C ALA A 68 18.71 -6.55 -15.32
N PRO A 69 19.97 -6.94 -15.61
CA PRO A 69 21.13 -6.27 -15.01
C PRO A 69 21.24 -4.79 -15.42
N ARG A 70 20.89 -4.46 -16.68
CA ARG A 70 20.89 -3.06 -17.16
C ARG A 70 19.81 -2.24 -16.48
N ALA A 71 18.62 -2.83 -16.29
CA ALA A 71 17.53 -2.19 -15.56
C ALA A 71 17.90 -1.95 -14.08
N ALA A 72 18.57 -2.91 -13.44
CA ALA A 72 19.04 -2.77 -12.06
C ALA A 72 20.04 -1.61 -11.91
N LEU A 73 21.03 -1.50 -12.81
CA LEU A 73 21.96 -0.38 -12.83
C LEU A 73 21.20 0.95 -13.00
N LYS A 74 20.24 1.00 -13.92
CA LYS A 74 19.47 2.23 -14.14
C LYS A 74 18.65 2.64 -12.91
N LEU A 75 18.07 1.68 -12.19
CA LEU A 75 17.35 1.96 -10.94
C LEU A 75 18.28 2.53 -9.86
N THR A 76 19.52 2.06 -9.76
CA THR A 76 20.50 2.62 -8.81
C THR A 76 20.91 4.05 -9.17
N GLU A 77 21.03 4.37 -10.46
CA GLU A 77 21.27 5.74 -10.94
C GLU A 77 20.10 6.67 -10.59
N LEU A 78 18.85 6.22 -10.84
CA LEU A 78 17.65 7.01 -10.54
C LEU A 78 17.48 7.27 -9.04
N MET A 79 17.88 6.30 -8.20
CA MET A 79 17.91 6.48 -6.74
C MET A 79 18.88 7.58 -6.33
N ALA A 80 20.07 7.63 -6.93
CA ALA A 80 21.13 8.58 -6.60
C ALA A 80 20.89 9.98 -7.21
N GLN A 81 19.95 10.14 -8.13
CA GLN A 81 19.69 11.40 -8.81
C GLN A 81 19.02 12.43 -7.89
N THR A 82 19.56 13.65 -7.84
CA THR A 82 19.06 14.76 -7.01
C THR A 82 17.97 15.61 -7.67
N ASP A 83 17.82 15.53 -9.00
CA ASP A 83 16.99 16.47 -9.76
C ASP A 83 15.48 16.28 -9.53
N SER A 84 15.05 15.06 -9.20
CA SER A 84 13.64 14.75 -8.94
C SER A 84 13.50 13.82 -7.74
N LYS A 85 13.11 14.41 -6.61
CA LYS A 85 12.82 13.68 -5.37
C LYS A 85 11.74 12.60 -5.56
N LYS A 86 10.77 12.85 -6.45
CA LYS A 86 9.71 11.88 -6.75
C LYS A 86 10.26 10.63 -7.44
N VAL A 87 11.11 10.81 -8.45
CA VAL A 87 11.70 9.70 -9.21
C VAL A 87 12.66 8.89 -8.33
N SER A 88 13.48 9.58 -7.52
CA SER A 88 14.35 8.92 -6.53
C SER A 88 13.54 8.12 -5.51
N LEU A 89 12.46 8.69 -4.96
CA LEU A 89 11.57 7.99 -4.03
C LEU A 89 10.91 6.75 -4.66
N GLU A 90 10.40 6.86 -5.88
CA GLU A 90 9.79 5.73 -6.61
C GLU A 90 10.82 4.62 -6.89
N ALA A 91 12.05 4.97 -7.27
CA ALA A 91 13.13 4.01 -7.46
C ALA A 91 13.50 3.29 -6.15
N VAL A 92 13.60 4.02 -5.03
CA VAL A 92 13.85 3.45 -3.69
C VAL A 92 12.70 2.51 -3.29
N GLN A 93 11.45 2.94 -3.43
CA GLN A 93 10.28 2.11 -3.12
C GLN A 93 10.25 0.83 -3.93
N HIS A 94 10.60 0.91 -5.22
CA HIS A 94 10.69 -0.26 -6.08
C HIS A 94 11.79 -1.23 -5.60
N ILE A 95 12.99 -0.74 -5.29
CA ILE A 95 14.10 -1.56 -4.79
C ILE A 95 13.72 -2.24 -3.46
N LEU A 96 13.21 -1.47 -2.48
CA LEU A 96 12.76 -2.01 -1.20
C LEU A 96 11.64 -3.04 -1.38
N GLY A 97 10.69 -2.75 -2.27
CA GLY A 97 9.60 -3.66 -2.62
C GLY A 97 10.09 -4.99 -3.20
N THR A 98 11.10 -4.98 -4.08
CA THR A 98 11.73 -6.20 -4.61
C THR A 98 12.48 -7.00 -3.53
N ALA A 99 13.05 -6.33 -2.53
CA ALA A 99 13.67 -6.96 -1.37
C ALA A 99 12.66 -7.49 -0.34
N GLY A 100 11.35 -7.32 -0.58
CA GLY A 100 10.30 -7.70 0.36
C GLY A 100 10.17 -6.75 1.56
N ILE A 101 10.90 -5.64 1.56
CA ILE A 101 10.83 -4.60 2.60
C ILE A 101 9.68 -3.69 2.25
N ARG A 102 8.50 -3.99 2.80
CA ARG A 102 7.33 -3.13 2.67
C ARG A 102 7.21 -2.26 3.92
N PRO A 103 6.83 -0.98 3.79
CA PRO A 103 6.39 -0.22 4.94
C PRO A 103 5.24 -0.99 5.60
N ALA A 104 5.19 -0.97 6.94
CA ALA A 104 4.11 -1.59 7.69
C ALA A 104 2.77 -1.16 7.06
N PRO A 105 1.83 -2.09 6.83
CA PRO A 105 0.54 -1.74 6.26
C PRO A 105 -0.02 -0.58 7.09
N ALA A 106 -0.45 0.48 6.40
CA ALA A 106 -1.04 1.69 6.97
C ALA A 106 -2.43 1.40 7.61
N SER A 107 -2.49 0.38 8.47
CA SER A 107 -3.49 0.20 9.50
C SER A 107 -3.19 1.07 10.73
N SER A 108 -2.05 1.75 10.76
CA SER A 108 -1.91 2.95 11.56
C SER A 108 -2.76 4.03 10.91
N VAL A 109 -4.06 4.00 11.18
CA VAL A 109 -4.79 5.23 11.49
C VAL A 109 -3.80 6.03 12.32
N VAL A 110 -3.27 7.12 11.77
CA VAL A 110 -2.61 8.12 12.60
C VAL A 110 -3.75 8.59 13.48
N ASN A 111 -3.90 7.95 14.64
CA ASN A 111 -4.86 8.35 15.62
C ASN A 111 -4.29 9.64 16.18
N LEU A 112 -4.60 10.73 15.49
CA LEU A 112 -4.49 12.07 16.02
C LEU A 112 -5.53 12.12 17.15
N ASN A 113 -5.21 11.45 18.26
CA ASN A 113 -5.86 11.68 19.53
C ASN A 113 -5.51 13.12 19.89
N PHE A 114 -6.28 14.07 19.35
CA PHE A 114 -6.39 15.39 19.90
C PHE A 114 -7.07 15.19 21.25
N VAL A 115 -6.29 14.77 22.25
CA VAL A 115 -6.76 14.78 23.63
C VAL A 115 -7.01 16.25 23.93
N PRO A 116 -8.25 16.67 24.26
CA PRO A 116 -8.48 18.02 24.73
C PRO A 116 -7.51 18.31 25.90
N PRO A 117 -7.06 19.56 26.11
CA PRO A 117 -6.16 19.87 27.21
C PRO A 117 -6.74 19.31 28.52
N MET A 118 -5.90 18.59 29.26
CA MET A 118 -6.30 17.97 30.53
C MET A 118 -6.81 19.05 31.50
N PRO A 119 -7.86 18.78 32.29
CA PRO A 119 -8.32 19.69 33.32
C PRO A 119 -7.18 20.05 34.28
N SER A 120 -7.19 21.30 34.74
CA SER A 120 -6.15 21.88 35.60
C SER A 120 -5.97 21.16 36.94
N ARG A 121 -7.03 20.51 37.45
CA ARG A 121 -7.02 19.76 38.72
C ARG A 121 -7.76 18.44 38.59
N GLY A 122 -7.15 17.34 39.04
CA GLY A 122 -7.78 16.00 39.04
C GLY A 122 -8.33 15.53 40.39
N THR A 123 -8.31 16.37 41.41
CA THR A 123 -8.68 16.00 42.79
C THR A 123 -9.49 17.09 43.48
N ILE A 124 -10.61 16.72 44.09
CA ILE A 124 -11.38 17.55 45.02
C ILE A 124 -11.02 17.13 46.45
N THR A 125 -10.65 18.08 47.29
CA THR A 125 -10.27 17.84 48.70
C THR A 125 -11.27 18.47 49.68
N ASP A 126 -11.24 18.03 50.94
CA ASP A 126 -12.12 18.52 52.01
C ASP A 126 -12.05 20.03 52.27
N ASN A 127 -10.91 20.64 51.95
CA ASN A 127 -10.63 22.06 52.25
C ASN A 127 -11.08 23.00 51.12
N MET A 128 -11.70 22.49 50.06
CA MET A 128 -12.17 23.29 48.93
C MET A 128 -13.56 23.87 49.19
N SER A 129 -13.75 25.13 48.81
CA SER A 129 -15.06 25.78 48.81
C SER A 129 -15.98 25.15 47.77
N ASP A 130 -17.29 25.24 47.97
CA ASP A 130 -18.28 24.68 47.05
C ASP A 130 -18.21 25.32 45.64
N ASP A 131 -17.75 26.58 45.55
CA ASP A 131 -17.54 27.27 44.29
C ASP A 131 -16.32 26.70 43.52
N GLU A 132 -15.22 26.41 44.22
CA GLU A 132 -14.05 25.75 43.61
C GLU A 132 -14.39 24.33 43.13
N VAL A 133 -15.22 23.61 43.87
CA VAL A 133 -15.70 22.27 43.47
C VAL A 133 -16.51 22.36 42.17
N ARG A 134 -17.42 23.33 42.06
CA ARG A 134 -18.24 23.53 40.84
C ARG A 134 -17.40 23.87 39.62
N GLU A 135 -16.35 24.68 39.79
CA GLU A 135 -15.45 25.04 38.69
C GLU A 135 -14.67 23.82 38.17
N ILE A 136 -14.13 23.00 39.07
CA ILE A 136 -13.42 21.77 38.73
C ILE A 136 -14.36 20.78 38.02
N GLU A 137 -15.57 20.57 38.55
CA GLU A 137 -16.56 19.70 37.90
C GLU A 137 -16.96 20.18 36.51
N ALA A 138 -17.11 21.50 36.32
CA ALA A 138 -17.45 22.09 35.02
C ALA A 138 -16.32 21.90 33.99
N GLU A 139 -15.06 22.03 34.41
CA GLU A 139 -13.88 21.77 33.58
C GLU A 139 -13.82 20.30 33.14
N TRP A 140 -14.02 19.36 34.07
CA TRP A 140 -14.08 17.94 33.78
C TRP A 140 -15.25 17.56 32.87
N ALA A 141 -16.41 18.18 33.03
CA ALA A 141 -17.55 18.00 32.15
C ALA A 141 -17.29 18.53 30.72
N ALA A 142 -16.51 19.62 30.57
CA ALA A 142 -16.09 20.11 29.27
C ALA A 142 -15.09 19.16 28.59
N TYR A 143 -14.10 18.67 29.34
CA TYR A 143 -13.11 17.68 28.88
C TYR A 143 -13.79 16.39 28.38
N ALA A 144 -14.77 15.90 29.14
CA ALA A 144 -15.58 14.73 28.78
C ALA A 144 -16.37 14.91 27.47
N ARG A 145 -17.04 16.06 27.33
CA ARG A 145 -17.83 16.40 26.13
C ARG A 145 -16.96 16.50 24.88
N ALA A 146 -15.70 16.91 25.04
CA ALA A 146 -14.70 16.95 23.99
C ALA A 146 -14.06 15.57 23.69
N GLY A 147 -14.53 14.48 24.33
CA GLY A 147 -14.05 13.12 24.09
C GLY A 147 -12.85 12.71 24.95
N GLY A 148 -12.49 13.51 25.96
CA GLY A 148 -11.45 13.19 26.93
C GLY A 148 -11.81 11.99 27.81
N VAL A 149 -10.81 11.22 28.21
CA VAL A 149 -10.96 10.03 29.07
C VAL A 149 -10.08 10.21 30.30
N GLY A 150 -10.69 10.18 31.49
CA GLY A 150 -9.97 10.33 32.77
C GLY A 150 -10.87 10.08 33.97
N TYR A 151 -10.37 10.38 35.17
CA TYR A 151 -11.06 10.21 36.44
C TYR A 151 -10.89 11.46 37.30
N LEU A 152 -11.99 11.90 37.92
CA LEU A 152 -11.97 12.91 38.97
C LEU A 152 -12.03 12.17 40.31
N VAL A 153 -11.07 12.45 41.19
CA VAL A 153 -11.03 11.85 42.54
C VAL A 153 -11.66 12.83 43.52
N CYS A 154 -12.77 12.43 44.12
CA CYS A 154 -13.37 13.19 45.22
C CYS A 154 -12.89 12.57 46.54
N LEU A 155 -12.21 13.36 47.36
CA LEU A 155 -11.75 12.93 48.68
C LEU A 155 -12.70 13.38 49.81
N ARG A 156 -13.78 14.11 49.48
CA ARG A 156 -14.71 14.72 50.44
C ARG A 156 -15.66 13.72 51.10
N ASP A 157 -16.03 12.67 50.36
CA ASP A 157 -16.96 11.63 50.79
C ASP A 157 -16.43 10.24 50.39
N ARG A 158 -15.41 9.76 51.11
CA ARG A 158 -14.70 8.48 50.85
C ARG A 158 -13.99 8.43 49.49
N TYR A 159 -12.96 7.60 49.38
CA TYR A 159 -12.17 7.41 48.15
C TYR A 159 -13.03 6.80 47.03
N GLU A 160 -13.82 7.60 46.34
CA GLU A 160 -14.56 7.17 45.16
C GLU A 160 -13.92 7.76 43.91
N GLN A 161 -13.43 6.86 43.04
CA GLN A 161 -13.03 7.22 41.69
C GLN A 161 -14.29 7.35 40.84
N ILE A 162 -14.65 8.57 40.45
CA ILE A 162 -15.83 8.79 39.61
C ILE A 162 -15.35 8.77 38.15
N PRO A 163 -15.71 7.74 37.35
CA PRO A 163 -15.42 7.77 35.93
C PRO A 163 -16.19 8.93 35.31
N VAL A 164 -15.51 9.72 34.48
CA VAL A 164 -16.01 10.98 33.92
C VAL A 164 -17.36 10.84 33.22
N ARG A 165 -17.66 9.67 32.63
CA ARG A 165 -18.99 9.39 32.04
C ARG A 165 -20.11 9.30 33.08
N LYS A 166 -19.86 8.72 34.26
CA LYS A 166 -20.84 8.64 35.36
C LYS A 166 -21.05 9.99 36.06
N ALA A 167 -20.04 10.86 36.09
CA ALA A 167 -20.17 12.21 36.67
C ALA A 167 -21.20 13.07 35.91
N ILE A 168 -21.33 12.87 34.60
CA ILE A 168 -22.32 13.57 33.76
C ILE A 168 -23.74 13.06 34.00
N GLU A 169 -23.89 11.75 34.24
CA GLU A 169 -25.20 11.12 34.45
C GLU A 169 -25.77 11.37 35.86
N ALA A 170 -24.92 11.66 36.85
CA ALA A 170 -25.29 11.75 38.25
C ALA A 170 -25.91 13.10 38.69
N LYS A 171 -26.06 14.10 37.81
CA LYS A 171 -26.75 15.36 38.14
C LYS A 171 -27.99 15.59 37.27
N PRO A 172 -29.19 15.18 37.73
CA PRO A 172 -30.41 15.88 37.37
C PRO A 172 -30.53 17.18 38.18
N VAL A 173 -31.07 18.18 37.51
CA VAL A 173 -31.29 19.57 37.94
C VAL A 173 -32.12 19.64 39.23
N GLU A 174 -31.63 20.36 40.24
CA GLU A 174 -32.47 20.94 41.29
C GLU A 174 -32.33 22.46 41.22
N GLY A 175 -33.44 23.14 40.90
CA GLY A 175 -33.51 24.59 40.81
C GLY A 175 -34.25 25.17 39.60
N GLN A 176 -35.27 24.49 39.05
CA GLN A 176 -36.40 25.17 38.41
C GLN A 176 -37.66 24.83 39.21
N THR A 177 -38.01 25.72 40.13
CA THR A 177 -39.36 25.88 40.64
C THR A 177 -39.66 27.38 40.64
N GLU A 178 -40.66 27.71 39.81
CA GLU A 178 -41.45 28.95 39.70
C GLU A 178 -40.78 30.24 39.22
#